data_AF-A0AAU7LE28-F1
#
_entry.id   AF-A0AAU7LE28-F1
#
_cell.length_a   1.000
_cell.length_b   1.000
_cell.length_c   1.000
_cell.angle_alpha   90.00
_cell.angle_beta   90.00
_cell.angle_gamma   90.00
#
_symmetry.space_group_name_H-M   'P 1'
#
loop_
_entity.id
_entity.type
_entity.pdbx_description
1 polymer ?
#
loop_
_entity_poly.entity_id
_entity_poly.type
_entity_poly.pdbx_seq_one_letter_code
_entity_poly.pdbx_strand_id
1 'polypeptide(L)'
;MPTPQDIMRHYDSDPDEDPWVRGRPAPEPVRVAPYDPEWPALYARLAADIGAALGAALLRIDHVGSTAVPGLPAKPVVDIDVALADPADEPAYVPALEAIGYVLVIREPSWHQHRCLQRAAPRVNLHVFGPDCPENIRHRMFRAAGFI
;
A
#
# COMPACT_ATOMS: atom_id res chain seq x y z
N MET A 1 -1.10 -17.96 -8.19
CA MET A 1 -2.42 -17.32 -7.98
C MET A 1 -3.07 -17.89 -6.74
N PRO A 2 -3.48 -17.04 -5.78
CA PRO A 2 -4.17 -17.46 -4.55
C PRO A 2 -5.61 -17.92 -4.82
N THR A 3 -6.13 -18.81 -3.97
CA THR A 3 -7.49 -19.35 -4.07
C THR A 3 -8.54 -18.41 -3.45
N PRO A 4 -9.84 -18.57 -3.74
CA PRO A 4 -10.88 -17.84 -3.02
C PRO A 4 -10.81 -18.01 -1.50
N GLN A 5 -10.42 -19.18 -1.02
CA GLN A 5 -10.25 -19.43 0.41
C GLN A 5 -9.10 -18.60 0.99
N ASP A 6 -7.98 -18.48 0.27
CA ASP A 6 -6.85 -17.63 0.68
C ASP A 6 -7.27 -16.15 0.72
N ILE A 7 -8.06 -15.71 -0.26
CA ILE A 7 -8.64 -14.36 -0.35
C ILE A 7 -9.74 -14.11 0.69
N MET A 8 -10.29 -15.13 1.35
CA MET A 8 -11.31 -14.96 2.39
C MET A 8 -10.79 -15.22 3.81
N ARG A 9 -9.59 -15.78 3.94
CA ARG A 9 -8.96 -16.04 5.23
C ARG A 9 -8.52 -14.75 5.91
N HIS A 10 -8.94 -14.57 7.16
CA HIS A 10 -8.38 -13.56 8.05
C HIS A 10 -7.18 -14.16 8.78
N TYR A 11 -6.11 -13.37 8.90
CA TYR A 11 -4.93 -13.74 9.65
C TYR A 11 -4.94 -12.95 10.95
N ASP A 12 -4.80 -13.65 12.07
CA ASP A 12 -4.56 -13.00 13.35
C ASP A 12 -3.14 -12.41 13.34
N SER A 13 -2.99 -11.20 13.88
CA SER A 13 -1.69 -10.61 14.10
C SER A 13 -0.88 -11.45 15.08
N ASP A 14 0.40 -11.69 14.80
CA ASP A 14 1.32 -12.28 15.76
C ASP A 14 1.47 -11.33 16.97
N PRO A 15 1.08 -11.74 18.20
CA PRO A 15 1.14 -10.86 19.37
C PRO A 15 2.57 -10.49 19.79
N ASP A 16 3.57 -11.26 19.36
CA ASP A 16 4.98 -11.02 19.67
C ASP A 16 5.68 -10.19 18.57
N GLU A 17 5.00 -9.90 17.46
CA GLU A 17 5.52 -9.06 16.37
C GLU A 17 5.23 -7.57 16.65
N ASP A 18 6.29 -6.77 16.79
CA ASP A 18 6.16 -5.31 16.73
C ASP A 18 6.38 -4.83 15.29
N PRO A 19 5.32 -4.38 14.59
CA PRO A 19 5.45 -4.01 13.20
C PRO A 19 6.13 -2.65 13.01
N TRP A 20 6.25 -1.81 14.04
CA TRP A 20 6.64 -0.42 13.90
C TRP A 20 8.15 -0.24 13.79
N VAL A 21 8.64 0.10 12.59
CA VAL A 21 10.07 0.33 12.32
C VAL A 21 10.62 1.54 13.08
N ARG A 22 9.77 2.54 13.31
CA ARG A 22 10.15 3.83 13.91
C ARG A 22 9.41 4.10 15.22
N GLY A 23 8.91 3.03 15.84
CA GLY A 23 8.02 3.11 17.00
C GLY A 23 6.59 3.48 16.61
N ARG A 24 5.66 3.18 17.51
CA ARG A 24 4.23 3.43 17.29
C ARG A 24 3.96 4.92 17.12
N PRO A 25 3.29 5.36 16.04
CA PRO A 25 2.98 6.76 15.82
C PRO A 25 2.00 7.26 16.87
N ALA A 26 2.09 8.56 17.17
CA ALA A 26 1.10 9.23 18.01
C ALA A 26 -0.28 9.17 17.32
N PRO A 27 -1.38 9.02 18.08
CA PRO A 27 -2.72 9.07 17.53
C PRO A 27 -2.95 10.40 16.80
N GLU A 28 -3.46 10.34 15.57
CA GLU A 28 -3.89 11.52 14.83
C GLU A 28 -5.43 11.61 14.75
N PRO A 29 -6.03 12.81 14.78
CA PRO A 29 -7.45 12.97 14.53
C PRO A 29 -7.84 12.49 13.13
N VAL A 30 -8.80 11.57 13.05
CA VAL A 30 -9.35 11.14 11.77
C VAL A 30 -10.18 12.26 11.16
N ARG A 31 -9.78 12.73 9.98
CA ARG A 31 -10.55 13.67 9.16
C ARG A 31 -10.90 13.01 7.83
N VAL A 32 -12.19 12.88 7.57
CA VAL A 32 -12.74 12.39 6.30
C VAL A 32 -13.17 13.61 5.47
N ALA A 33 -12.82 13.60 4.20
CA ALA A 33 -13.19 14.61 3.21
C ALA A 33 -14.12 14.01 2.16
N PRO A 34 -14.95 14.82 1.47
CA PRO A 34 -15.62 14.40 0.25
C PRO A 34 -14.62 13.83 -0.76
N TYR A 35 -15.11 13.00 -1.68
CA TYR A 35 -14.28 12.49 -2.76
C TYR A 35 -13.67 13.64 -3.57
N ASP A 36 -12.37 13.56 -3.81
CA ASP A 36 -11.63 14.52 -4.64
C ASP A 36 -11.40 13.92 -6.04
N PRO A 37 -11.94 14.53 -7.12
CA PRO A 37 -11.73 14.05 -8.49
C PRO A 37 -10.27 14.12 -8.94
N GLU A 38 -9.38 14.79 -8.20
CA GLU A 38 -7.95 14.84 -8.49
C GLU A 38 -7.17 13.62 -7.97
N TRP A 39 -7.75 12.78 -7.11
CA TRP A 39 -7.06 11.59 -6.58
C TRP A 39 -6.56 10.61 -7.66
N PRO A 40 -7.31 10.28 -8.73
CA PRO A 40 -6.80 9.44 -9.81
C PRO A 40 -5.59 10.06 -10.54
N ALA A 41 -5.62 11.38 -10.79
CA ALA A 41 -4.50 12.08 -11.43
C ALA A 41 -3.28 12.15 -10.51
N LEU A 42 -3.50 12.33 -9.20
CA LEU A 42 -2.47 12.26 -8.18
C LEU A 42 -1.83 10.87 -8.13
N TYR A 43 -2.63 9.80 -8.07
CA TYR A 43 -2.15 8.43 -8.14
C TYR A 43 -1.31 8.18 -9.40
N ALA A 44 -1.77 8.61 -10.57
CA ALA A 44 -1.05 8.40 -11.82
C ALA A 44 0.37 8.99 -11.79
N ARG A 45 0.54 10.18 -11.20
CA ARG A 45 1.87 10.79 -11.00
C ARG A 45 2.72 9.99 -10.01
N LEU A 46 2.16 9.61 -8.87
CA LEU A 46 2.86 8.80 -7.86
C LEU A 46 3.30 7.45 -8.43
N ALA A 47 2.43 6.79 -9.19
CA ALA A 47 2.72 5.51 -9.81
C ALA A 47 3.84 5.60 -10.85
N ALA A 48 3.89 6.70 -11.62
CA ALA A 48 4.99 6.96 -12.55
C ALA A 48 6.33 7.16 -11.82
N ASP A 49 6.35 7.95 -10.74
CA ASP A 49 7.55 8.19 -9.93
C ASP A 49 8.06 6.88 -9.29
N ILE A 50 7.16 6.10 -8.70
CA ILE A 50 7.47 4.78 -8.12
C ILE A 50 7.97 3.81 -9.19
N GLY A 51 7.30 3.77 -10.34
CA GLY A 51 7.70 2.92 -11.47
C GLY A 51 9.09 3.26 -12.00
N ALA A 52 9.41 4.55 -12.10
CA ALA A 52 10.74 5.00 -12.50
C ALA A 52 11.81 4.62 -11.46
N ALA A 53 11.52 4.74 -10.16
CA ALA A 53 12.46 4.40 -9.09
C ALA A 53 12.74 2.89 -9.00
N LEU A 54 11.70 2.05 -9.18
CA LEU A 54 11.81 0.60 -9.05
C LEU A 54 12.22 -0.11 -10.35
N GLY A 55 11.95 0.50 -11.50
CA GLY A 55 12.32 -0.03 -12.80
C GLY A 55 11.81 -1.47 -13.02
N ALA A 56 12.72 -2.35 -13.45
CA ALA A 56 12.39 -3.75 -13.75
C ALA A 56 12.02 -4.60 -12.53
N ALA A 57 12.27 -4.13 -11.30
CA ALA A 57 11.85 -4.83 -10.08
C ALA A 57 10.34 -4.72 -9.85
N LEU A 58 9.67 -3.70 -10.39
CA LEU A 58 8.23 -3.50 -10.22
C LEU A 58 7.44 -4.49 -11.08
N LEU A 59 6.80 -5.46 -10.44
CA LEU A 59 5.97 -6.44 -11.13
C LEU A 59 4.54 -5.95 -11.35
N ARG A 60 4.02 -5.14 -10.42
CA ARG A 60 2.67 -4.57 -10.49
C ARG A 60 2.56 -3.36 -9.57
N ILE A 61 1.71 -2.41 -9.95
CA ILE A 61 1.32 -1.26 -9.13
C ILE A 61 -0.19 -1.01 -9.28
N ASP A 62 -0.88 -0.77 -8.17
CA ASP A 62 -2.33 -0.58 -8.14
C ASP A 62 -2.73 0.55 -7.18
N HIS A 63 -3.65 1.41 -7.62
CA HIS A 63 -4.36 2.34 -6.72
C HIS A 63 -5.37 1.54 -5.91
N VAL A 64 -5.29 1.63 -4.59
CA VAL A 64 -6.13 0.90 -3.64
C VAL A 64 -6.67 1.84 -2.56
N GLY A 65 -7.43 1.29 -1.61
CA GLY A 65 -8.06 2.07 -0.55
C GLY A 65 -9.21 2.96 -1.02
N SER A 66 -9.76 3.75 -0.11
CA SER A 66 -10.98 4.53 -0.38
C SER A 66 -10.78 5.63 -1.42
N THR A 67 -9.57 6.20 -1.55
CA THR A 67 -9.29 7.23 -2.56
C THR A 67 -9.29 6.69 -3.99
N ALA A 68 -9.25 5.36 -4.17
CA ALA A 68 -9.38 4.69 -5.46
C ALA A 68 -10.83 4.46 -5.90
N VAL A 69 -11.82 4.78 -5.05
CA VAL A 69 -13.25 4.55 -5.32
C VAL A 69 -13.94 5.90 -5.61
N PRO A 70 -14.32 6.16 -6.88
CA PRO A 70 -15.01 7.39 -7.24
C PRO A 70 -16.26 7.66 -6.38
N GLY A 71 -16.37 8.87 -5.87
CA GLY A 71 -17.52 9.31 -5.06
C GLY A 71 -17.49 8.88 -3.59
N LEU A 72 -16.52 8.07 -3.15
CA LEU A 72 -16.41 7.64 -1.75
C LEU A 72 -15.67 8.70 -0.90
N PRO A 73 -16.28 9.24 0.17
CA PRO A 73 -15.57 10.08 1.12
C PRO A 73 -14.45 9.30 1.82
N ALA A 74 -13.28 9.91 1.94
CA ALA A 74 -12.09 9.24 2.45
C ALA A 74 -11.20 10.17 3.27
N LYS A 75 -10.27 9.60 4.02
CA LYS A 75 -9.10 10.36 4.48
C LYS A 75 -8.27 10.73 3.23
N PRO A 76 -7.70 11.95 3.13
CA PRO A 76 -6.89 12.36 1.98
C PRO A 76 -5.48 11.73 2.04
N VAL A 77 -5.43 10.40 1.98
CA VAL A 77 -4.23 9.57 1.95
C VAL A 77 -4.38 8.61 0.78
N VAL A 78 -3.43 8.62 -0.14
CA VAL A 78 -3.44 7.70 -1.29
C VAL A 78 -2.81 6.38 -0.84
N ASP A 79 -3.55 5.28 -0.96
CA ASP A 79 -3.03 3.94 -0.70
C ASP A 79 -2.63 3.29 -2.03
N ILE A 80 -1.43 2.74 -2.09
CA ILE A 80 -0.86 2.12 -3.29
C ILE A 80 -0.31 0.75 -2.91
N ASP A 81 -0.68 -0.28 -3.67
CA ASP A 81 -0.03 -1.58 -3.61
C ASP A 81 1.05 -1.66 -4.69
N VAL A 82 2.23 -2.18 -4.33
CA VAL A 82 3.23 -2.67 -5.28
C VAL A 82 3.54 -4.14 -5.04
N ALA A 83 3.73 -4.87 -6.13
CA ALA A 83 4.20 -6.24 -6.10
C ALA A 83 5.67 -6.30 -6.51
N LEU A 84 6.50 -6.87 -5.64
CA LEU A 84 7.91 -7.16 -5.90
C LEU A 84 8.16 -8.67 -5.75
N ALA A 85 9.23 -9.18 -6.37
CA ALA A 85 9.56 -10.61 -6.30
C ALA A 85 9.76 -11.09 -4.85
N ASP A 86 10.46 -10.29 -4.04
CA ASP A 86 10.65 -10.53 -2.61
C ASP A 86 10.49 -9.23 -1.81
N PRO A 87 9.38 -9.05 -1.08
CA PRO A 87 9.20 -7.90 -0.18
C PRO A 87 10.21 -7.82 0.96
N ALA A 88 10.81 -8.95 1.37
CA ALA A 88 11.77 -8.98 2.46
C ALA A 88 13.16 -8.50 2.03
N ASP A 89 13.46 -8.44 0.73
CA ASP A 89 14.71 -7.90 0.17
C ASP A 89 14.70 -6.36 0.13
N GLU A 90 14.50 -5.75 1.32
CA GLU A 90 14.47 -4.30 1.50
C GLU A 90 15.69 -3.57 0.90
N PRO A 91 16.94 -4.07 1.01
CA PRO A 91 18.09 -3.42 0.40
C PRO A 91 17.97 -3.22 -1.12
N ALA A 92 17.19 -4.05 -1.80
CA ALA A 92 17.01 -3.97 -3.26
C ALA A 92 16.08 -2.83 -3.71
N TYR A 93 15.18 -2.33 -2.84
CA TYR A 93 14.15 -1.37 -3.27
C TYR A 93 13.91 -0.19 -2.31
N VAL A 94 14.12 -0.35 -1.00
CA VAL A 94 13.88 0.71 -0.02
C VAL A 94 14.72 1.96 -0.31
N PRO A 95 16.04 1.86 -0.60
CA PRO A 95 16.83 3.06 -0.88
C PRO A 95 16.32 3.88 -2.08
N ALA A 96 15.79 3.21 -3.12
CA ALA A 96 15.24 3.89 -4.29
C ALA A 96 13.93 4.63 -3.97
N LEU A 97 13.08 4.05 -3.11
CA LEU A 97 11.85 4.69 -2.64
C LEU A 97 12.14 5.82 -1.65
N GLU A 98 13.15 5.66 -0.79
CA GLU A 98 13.60 6.72 0.12
C GLU A 98 14.14 7.93 -0.64
N ALA A 99 14.84 7.71 -1.76
CA ALA A 99 15.33 8.79 -2.62
C ALA A 99 14.23 9.68 -3.20
N ILE A 100 13.00 9.17 -3.32
CA ILE A 100 11.82 9.92 -3.78
C ILE A 100 10.87 10.33 -2.63
N GLY A 101 11.34 10.21 -1.38
CA GLY A 101 10.68 10.76 -0.19
C GLY A 101 9.73 9.82 0.55
N TYR A 102 9.80 8.51 0.30
CA TYR A 102 9.12 7.51 1.12
C TYR A 102 9.98 7.13 2.33
N VAL A 103 9.34 6.62 3.37
CA VAL A 103 10.00 6.19 4.60
C VAL A 103 9.39 4.87 5.03
N LEU A 104 10.21 3.83 5.22
CA LEU A 104 9.74 2.56 5.76
C LEU A 104 9.28 2.76 7.22
N VAL A 105 8.03 2.35 7.49
CA VAL A 105 7.38 2.52 8.80
C VAL A 105 6.82 1.22 9.38
N ILE A 106 6.49 0.23 8.54
CA ILE A 106 5.93 -1.06 8.96
C ILE A 106 6.72 -2.23 8.38
N ARG A 107 6.97 -3.24 9.22
CA ARG A 107 7.40 -4.59 8.84
C ARG A 107 6.45 -5.61 9.46
N GLU A 108 5.74 -6.37 8.63
CA GLU A 108 4.91 -7.49 9.09
C GLU A 108 5.35 -8.79 8.39
N PRO A 109 6.53 -9.36 8.74
CA PRO A 109 6.97 -10.66 8.27
C PRO A 109 5.91 -11.76 8.37
N SER A 110 5.18 -11.81 9.49
CA SER A 110 4.14 -12.81 9.75
C SER A 110 2.95 -12.70 8.79
N TRP A 111 2.69 -11.49 8.28
CA TRP A 111 1.58 -11.18 7.38
C TRP A 111 2.10 -10.93 5.96
N HIS A 112 2.34 -12.04 5.25
CA HIS A 112 2.74 -12.04 3.83
C HIS A 112 4.03 -11.27 3.50
N GLN A 113 4.95 -11.15 4.47
CA GLN A 113 6.16 -10.32 4.32
C GLN A 113 5.86 -8.86 4.02
N HIS A 114 4.69 -8.35 4.43
CA HIS A 114 4.26 -7.00 4.10
C HIS A 114 5.23 -5.95 4.64
N ARG A 115 5.45 -4.91 3.83
CA ARG A 115 6.11 -3.66 4.23
C ARG A 115 5.21 -2.49 3.88
N CYS A 116 5.16 -1.48 4.74
CA CYS A 116 4.53 -0.21 4.40
C CYS A 116 5.55 0.92 4.49
N LEU A 117 5.67 1.68 3.40
CA LEU A 117 6.39 2.93 3.34
C LEU A 117 5.41 4.09 3.26
N GLN A 118 5.74 5.21 3.90
CA GLN A 118 4.90 6.41 3.91
C GLN A 118 5.60 7.61 3.29
N ARG A 119 4.84 8.44 2.60
CA ARG A 119 5.26 9.79 2.16
C ARG A 119 4.37 10.82 2.85
N ALA A 120 4.97 11.92 3.31
CA ALA A 120 4.25 12.95 4.08
C ALA A 120 3.49 13.95 3.20
N ALA A 121 4.04 14.31 2.03
CA ALA A 121 3.45 15.30 1.12
C ALA A 121 3.71 14.92 -0.36
N PRO A 122 2.65 14.56 -1.13
CA PRO A 122 1.31 14.20 -0.67
C PRO A 122 1.35 13.01 0.30
N ARG A 123 0.28 12.83 1.08
CA ARG A 123 0.18 11.71 2.02
C ARG A 123 -0.06 10.41 1.26
N VAL A 124 0.84 9.44 1.44
CA VAL A 124 0.77 8.13 0.76
C VAL A 124 1.08 7.02 1.75
N ASN A 125 0.33 5.92 1.69
CA ASN A 125 0.76 4.61 2.18
C ASN A 125 1.11 3.75 0.96
N LEU A 126 2.33 3.24 0.91
CA LEU A 126 2.83 2.36 -0.13
C LEU A 126 3.07 0.98 0.47
N HIS A 127 2.18 0.05 0.15
CA HIS A 127 2.21 -1.32 0.60
C HIS A 127 3.01 -2.19 -0.38
N VAL A 128 3.96 -2.96 0.13
CA VAL A 128 4.80 -3.87 -0.64
C VAL A 128 4.41 -5.30 -0.28
N PHE A 129 4.03 -6.07 -1.31
CA PHE A 129 3.67 -7.47 -1.19
C PHE A 129 4.35 -8.33 -2.26
N GLY A 130 4.33 -9.65 -2.08
CA GLY A 130 4.73 -10.60 -3.11
C GLY A 130 3.71 -10.66 -4.26
N PRO A 131 4.10 -11.18 -5.45
CA PRO A 131 3.25 -11.18 -6.64
C PRO A 131 1.92 -11.93 -6.45
N ASP A 132 1.95 -13.00 -5.66
CA ASP A 132 0.82 -13.90 -5.39
C ASP A 132 0.12 -13.65 -4.04
N CYS A 133 0.39 -12.53 -3.36
CA CYS A 133 -0.25 -12.22 -2.08
C CYS A 133 -1.79 -12.11 -2.24
N PRO A 134 -2.61 -12.81 -1.43
CA PRO A 134 -4.07 -12.71 -1.52
C PRO A 134 -4.59 -11.30 -1.20
N GLU A 135 -3.88 -10.53 -0.38
CA GLU A 135 -4.31 -9.20 0.04
C GLU A 135 -4.34 -8.20 -1.12
N ASN A 136 -3.39 -8.31 -2.04
CA ASN A 136 -3.38 -7.51 -3.25
C ASN A 136 -4.62 -7.76 -4.15
N ILE A 137 -5.26 -8.93 -4.02
CA ILE A 137 -6.50 -9.24 -4.73
C ILE A 137 -7.67 -8.63 -3.97
N ARG A 138 -7.72 -8.79 -2.64
CA ARG A 138 -8.74 -8.15 -1.80
C ARG A 138 -8.81 -6.64 -2.04
N HIS A 139 -7.67 -5.96 -2.02
CA HIS A 139 -7.62 -4.51 -2.23
C HIS A 139 -8.18 -4.11 -3.60
N ARG A 140 -7.83 -4.86 -4.66
CA ARG A 140 -8.38 -4.64 -6.01
C ARG A 140 -9.89 -4.93 -6.09
N MET A 141 -10.37 -5.96 -5.41
CA MET A 141 -11.80 -6.28 -5.32
C MET A 141 -12.58 -5.18 -4.62
N PHE A 142 -12.06 -4.63 -3.52
CA PHE A 142 -12.66 -3.50 -2.82
C PHE A 142 -12.83 -2.29 -3.74
N ARG A 143 -11.79 -1.95 -4.53
CA ARG A 143 -11.88 -0.88 -5.54
C ARG A 143 -12.98 -1.15 -6.56
N ALA A 144 -13.07 -2.38 -7.06
CA ALA A 144 -14.01 -2.76 -8.11
C ALA A 144 -15.48 -2.80 -7.65
N ALA A 145 -15.75 -2.85 -6.34
CA ALA A 145 -17.09 -2.88 -5.77
C ALA A 145 -17.80 -1.50 -5.73
N GLY A 146 -17.18 -0.45 -6.29
CA GLY A 146 -17.81 0.87 -6.44
C GLY A 146 -18.98 0.83 -7.43
N PHE A 147 -20.20 0.77 -6.89
CA PHE A 147 -21.51 0.79 -7.54
C PHE A 147 -21.95 -0.53 -8.21
N ILE A 148 -22.60 -1.37 -7.41
CA ILE A 148 -23.77 -2.16 -7.85
C ILE A 148 -25.02 -1.41 -7.40
#